data_AF-A0A832RCH8-F1
#
_entry.id   AF-A0A832RCH8-F1
#
_cell.length_a   1.000
_cell.length_b   1.000
_cell.length_c   1.000
_cell.angle_alpha   90.00
_cell.angle_beta   90.00
_cell.angle_gamma   90.00
#
_symmetry.space_group_name_H-M   'P 1'
#
loop_
_entity.id
_entity.type
_entity.pdbx_description
1 polymer ?
#
loop_
_entity_poly.entity_id
_entity_poly.type
_entity_poly.pdbx_seq_one_letter_code
_entity_poly.pdbx_strand_id
1 'polypeptide(L)'
;MEHSQTSKSSTRHPYTGLLFGEGRKDKTFIKNLSSLKKFKYHTSKWTFLLDNASGGSPETILQKCCQTSSNRDFDIVICFIDLDKLKKDFPKNWEKEKEKIEKQFPNIHIFWHEDCLEDEMKKVIGKKNVGKKEINRIANKEVEKFVNSKYWKSLLEIIKDCEEKE
;
A
#
# COMPACT_ATOMS: atom_id res chain seq x y z
N MET A 1 -27.15 8.78 46.35
CA MET A 1 -26.71 7.64 45.54
C MET A 1 -27.65 7.56 44.36
N GLU A 2 -27.13 7.69 43.15
CA GLU A 2 -27.48 6.86 41.99
C GLU A 2 -26.65 7.35 40.80
N HIS A 3 -25.57 6.62 40.54
CA HIS A 3 -24.90 6.65 39.26
C HIS A 3 -25.84 6.02 38.24
N SER A 4 -26.05 6.68 37.11
CA SER A 4 -26.49 5.98 35.91
C SER A 4 -25.64 6.45 34.73
N GLN A 5 -24.52 5.75 34.55
CA GLN A 5 -23.85 5.65 33.27
C GLN A 5 -24.62 4.61 32.45
N THR A 6 -25.12 5.01 31.28
CA THR A 6 -25.40 4.12 30.15
C THR A 6 -24.94 4.84 28.88
N SER A 7 -23.69 4.58 28.46
CA SER A 7 -23.34 3.69 27.34
C SER A 7 -23.87 4.14 25.97
N LYS A 8 -23.05 4.88 25.24
CA LYS A 8 -23.03 4.84 23.77
C LYS A 8 -21.67 4.33 23.31
N SER A 9 -21.48 3.02 23.41
CA SER A 9 -20.45 2.32 22.64
C SER A 9 -20.94 2.25 21.20
N SER A 10 -20.68 3.27 20.39
CA SER A 10 -20.79 3.13 18.94
C SER A 10 -19.60 2.28 18.47
N THR A 11 -19.75 0.96 18.51
CA THR A 11 -18.86 0.07 17.78
C THR A 11 -19.11 0.26 16.29
N ARG A 12 -18.55 1.34 15.71
CA ARG A 12 -18.36 1.43 14.26
C ARG A 12 -17.58 0.17 13.89
N HIS A 13 -18.09 -0.62 12.96
CA HIS A 13 -17.32 -1.74 12.41
C HIS A 13 -15.98 -1.20 11.92
N PRO A 14 -14.86 -1.91 12.16
CA PRO A 14 -13.57 -1.45 11.69
C PRO A 14 -13.62 -1.33 10.16
N TYR A 15 -13.09 -0.24 9.63
CA TYR A 15 -12.88 -0.05 8.21
C TYR A 15 -12.15 -1.26 7.62
N THR A 16 -12.44 -1.57 6.38
CA THR A 16 -11.89 -2.68 5.64
C THR A 16 -11.06 -2.15 4.49
N GLY A 17 -9.83 -2.64 4.38
CA GLY A 17 -8.93 -2.24 3.30
C GLY A 17 -8.33 -3.42 2.57
N LEU A 18 -8.06 -3.26 1.28
CA LEU A 18 -7.24 -4.18 0.49
C LEU A 18 -5.90 -3.52 0.19
N LEU A 19 -4.80 -4.18 0.60
CA LEU A 19 -3.44 -3.84 0.21
C LEU A 19 -2.96 -4.84 -0.82
N PHE A 20 -2.79 -4.41 -2.08
CA PHE A 20 -2.53 -5.29 -3.21
C PHE A 20 -1.15 -5.03 -3.83
N GLY A 21 -0.25 -6.01 -3.78
CA GLY A 21 1.12 -5.89 -4.32
C GLY A 21 1.26 -6.38 -5.78
N GLU A 22 2.22 -5.81 -6.52
CA GLU A 22 2.62 -6.27 -7.85
C GLU A 22 3.37 -7.61 -7.84
N GLY A 23 3.90 -8.00 -6.67
CA GLY A 23 4.54 -9.29 -6.46
C GLY A 23 4.46 -9.84 -5.03
N ARG A 24 4.87 -11.10 -4.88
CA ARG A 24 4.94 -11.79 -3.57
C ARG A 24 5.87 -11.08 -2.58
N LYS A 25 6.96 -10.48 -3.07
CA LYS A 25 7.92 -9.75 -2.23
C LYS A 25 7.28 -8.50 -1.64
N ASP A 26 6.53 -7.76 -2.46
CA ASP A 26 5.83 -6.55 -2.05
C ASP A 26 4.80 -6.89 -0.98
N LYS A 27 3.98 -7.93 -1.22
CA LYS A 27 3.05 -8.45 -0.21
C LYS A 27 3.74 -8.80 1.09
N THR A 28 4.92 -9.44 1.03
CA THR A 28 5.68 -9.81 2.23
C THR A 28 6.18 -8.55 2.97
N PHE A 29 6.71 -7.59 2.24
CA PHE A 29 7.17 -6.32 2.82
C PHE A 29 6.02 -5.53 3.43
N ILE A 30 4.90 -5.35 2.70
CA ILE A 30 3.70 -4.65 3.16
C ILE A 30 3.11 -5.36 4.38
N LYS A 31 3.10 -6.70 4.41
CA LYS A 31 2.70 -7.47 5.59
C LYS A 31 3.58 -7.16 6.79
N ASN A 32 4.90 -7.13 6.62
CA ASN A 32 5.82 -6.85 7.71
C ASN A 32 5.69 -5.40 8.19
N LEU A 33 5.56 -4.45 7.25
CA LEU A 33 5.35 -3.04 7.53
C LEU A 33 4.04 -2.81 8.31
N SER A 34 2.94 -3.42 7.86
CA SER A 34 1.63 -3.30 8.51
C SER A 34 1.54 -4.03 9.85
N SER A 35 2.44 -5.00 10.09
CA SER A 35 2.51 -5.71 11.37
C SER A 35 3.13 -4.88 12.50
N LEU A 36 3.85 -3.80 12.16
CA LEU A 36 4.53 -2.94 13.14
C LEU A 36 3.54 -2.31 14.11
N LYS A 37 3.90 -2.27 15.40
CA LYS A 37 3.07 -1.67 16.46
C LYS A 37 2.65 -0.23 16.12
N LYS A 38 3.58 0.57 15.57
CA LYS A 38 3.28 1.94 15.15
C LYS A 38 2.32 2.00 13.95
N PHE A 39 2.35 1.04 13.02
CA PHE A 39 1.35 0.97 11.94
C PHE A 39 -0.03 0.72 12.52
N LYS A 40 -0.12 -0.33 13.35
CA LYS A 40 -1.37 -0.74 14.01
C LYS A 40 -1.94 0.34 14.89
N TYR A 41 -1.10 1.15 15.54
CA TYR A 41 -1.53 2.30 16.31
C TYR A 41 -2.25 3.32 15.42
N HIS A 42 -1.61 3.72 14.31
CA HIS A 42 -2.17 4.71 13.38
C HIS A 42 -3.36 4.17 12.57
N THR A 43 -3.46 2.85 12.40
CA THR A 43 -4.51 2.17 11.61
C THR A 43 -5.41 1.28 12.49
N SER A 44 -5.55 1.62 13.77
CA SER A 44 -6.28 0.81 14.75
C SER A 44 -7.76 0.61 14.45
N LYS A 45 -8.35 1.47 13.61
CA LYS A 45 -9.72 1.36 13.11
C LYS A 45 -9.85 0.47 11.87
N TRP A 46 -8.76 -0.06 11.33
CA TRP A 46 -8.73 -0.75 10.05
C TRP A 46 -8.45 -2.25 10.20
N THR A 47 -9.05 -3.03 9.32
CA THR A 47 -8.72 -4.42 9.02
C THR A 47 -8.28 -4.52 7.58
N PHE A 48 -7.01 -4.85 7.35
CA PHE A 48 -6.46 -5.00 6.01
C PHE A 48 -6.41 -6.47 5.57
N LEU A 49 -6.96 -6.74 4.38
CA LEU A 49 -6.63 -7.92 3.59
C LEU A 49 -5.38 -7.61 2.76
N LEU A 50 -4.49 -8.59 2.65
CA LEU A 50 -3.32 -8.47 1.79
C LEU A 50 -3.39 -9.47 0.65
N ASP A 51 -3.25 -8.98 -0.57
CA ASP A 51 -3.10 -9.85 -1.73
C ASP A 51 -2.05 -9.36 -2.73
N ASN A 52 -1.82 -10.13 -3.78
CA ASN A 52 -0.88 -9.75 -4.83
C ASN A 52 -1.20 -10.44 -6.16
N ALA A 53 -0.75 -9.82 -7.24
CA ALA A 53 -0.58 -10.46 -8.52
C ALA A 53 0.91 -10.72 -8.77
N SER A 54 1.23 -11.31 -9.92
CA SER A 54 2.61 -11.40 -10.41
C SER A 54 2.59 -11.25 -11.92
N GLY A 55 3.51 -10.45 -12.45
CA GLY A 55 3.74 -10.25 -13.87
C GLY A 55 2.65 -9.45 -14.59
N GLY A 56 3.06 -8.80 -15.69
CA GLY A 56 2.19 -8.03 -16.57
C GLY A 56 2.61 -6.57 -16.66
N SER A 57 1.76 -5.76 -17.27
CA SER A 57 1.81 -4.30 -17.20
C SER A 57 1.08 -3.80 -15.94
N PRO A 58 1.28 -2.54 -15.52
CA PRO A 58 0.46 -1.90 -14.49
C PRO A 58 -1.04 -2.16 -14.62
N GLU A 59 -1.60 -2.05 -15.83
CA GLU A 59 -3.01 -2.31 -16.10
C GLU A 59 -3.41 -3.75 -15.81
N THR A 60 -2.55 -4.71 -16.11
CA THR A 60 -2.79 -6.13 -15.82
C THR A 60 -2.88 -6.36 -14.31
N ILE A 61 -2.01 -5.71 -13.54
CA ILE A 61 -2.01 -5.82 -12.08
C ILE A 61 -3.27 -5.15 -11.50
N LEU A 62 -3.63 -3.96 -12.00
CA LEU A 62 -4.82 -3.23 -11.56
C LEU A 62 -6.12 -3.97 -11.91
N GLN A 63 -6.20 -4.61 -13.07
CA GLN A 63 -7.35 -5.47 -13.42
C GLN A 63 -7.50 -6.65 -12.46
N LYS A 64 -6.39 -7.31 -12.08
CA LYS A 64 -6.41 -8.39 -11.08
C LYS A 64 -6.78 -7.86 -9.69
N CYS A 65 -6.34 -6.65 -9.35
CA CYS A 65 -6.74 -5.96 -8.13
C CYS A 65 -8.27 -5.72 -8.12
N CYS A 66 -8.84 -5.20 -9.21
CA CYS A 66 -10.29 -5.04 -9.36
C CYS A 66 -11.06 -6.36 -9.22
N GLN A 67 -10.57 -7.44 -9.84
CA GLN A 67 -11.20 -8.76 -9.72
C GLN A 67 -11.18 -9.29 -8.28
N THR A 68 -10.13 -8.95 -7.52
CA THR A 68 -10.01 -9.33 -6.11
C THR A 68 -10.96 -8.51 -5.25
N SER A 69 -11.02 -7.19 -5.50
CA SER A 69 -11.90 -6.29 -4.75
C SER A 69 -13.38 -6.43 -5.12
N SER A 70 -13.74 -6.92 -6.31
CA SER A 70 -15.15 -7.11 -6.68
C SER A 70 -15.87 -8.19 -5.86
N ASN A 71 -15.12 -9.07 -5.19
CA ASN A 71 -15.69 -10.14 -4.37
C ASN A 71 -16.02 -9.70 -2.93
N ARG A 72 -15.67 -8.46 -2.55
CA ARG A 72 -15.87 -7.95 -1.20
C ARG A 72 -15.87 -6.42 -1.19
N ASP A 73 -16.84 -5.83 -0.53
CA ASP A 73 -16.84 -4.38 -0.30
C ASP A 73 -15.69 -3.99 0.65
N PHE A 74 -14.77 -3.18 0.14
CA PHE A 74 -13.69 -2.57 0.89
C PHE A 74 -13.91 -1.06 0.95
N ASP A 75 -13.67 -0.46 2.10
CA ASP A 75 -13.69 1.00 2.27
C ASP A 75 -12.51 1.66 1.54
N ILE A 76 -11.38 0.94 1.43
CA ILE A 76 -10.24 1.39 0.63
C ILE A 76 -9.56 0.23 -0.12
N VAL A 77 -9.16 0.48 -1.36
CA VAL A 77 -8.30 -0.42 -2.13
C VAL A 77 -7.03 0.33 -2.51
N ILE A 78 -5.88 -0.14 -2.03
CA ILE A 78 -4.56 0.42 -2.34
C ILE A 78 -3.77 -0.61 -3.15
N CYS A 79 -3.38 -0.26 -4.37
CA CYS A 79 -2.58 -1.12 -5.25
C CYS A 79 -1.17 -0.56 -5.42
N PHE A 80 -0.16 -1.32 -5.05
CA PHE A 80 1.24 -0.95 -5.16
C PHE A 80 1.77 -1.36 -6.52
N ILE A 81 2.30 -0.40 -7.28
CA ILE A 81 2.74 -0.59 -8.67
C ILE A 81 4.13 0.02 -8.87
N ASP A 82 5.02 -0.73 -9.53
CA ASP A 82 6.34 -0.30 -9.97
C ASP A 82 6.24 0.48 -11.29
N LEU A 83 6.88 1.66 -11.36
CA LEU A 83 6.90 2.47 -12.58
C LEU A 83 7.91 1.99 -13.62
N ASP A 84 8.85 1.11 -13.26
CA ASP A 84 9.95 0.70 -14.15
C ASP A 84 9.45 0.12 -15.49
N LYS A 85 8.39 -0.70 -15.47
CA LYS A 85 7.79 -1.29 -16.66
C LYS A 85 7.11 -0.22 -17.53
N LEU A 86 6.38 0.70 -16.91
CA LEU A 86 5.71 1.78 -17.63
C LEU A 86 6.72 2.72 -18.30
N LYS A 87 7.78 3.08 -17.57
CA LYS A 87 8.92 3.86 -18.10
C LYS A 87 9.63 3.15 -19.22
N LYS A 88 9.79 1.83 -19.13
CA LYS A 88 10.42 1.02 -20.19
C LYS A 88 9.56 0.95 -21.45
N ASP A 89 8.26 0.77 -21.30
CA ASP A 89 7.33 0.61 -22.42
C ASP A 89 7.02 1.97 -23.08
N PHE A 90 6.99 3.06 -22.29
CA PHE A 90 6.65 4.42 -22.72
C PHE A 90 7.71 5.47 -22.29
N PRO A 91 8.98 5.36 -22.73
CA PRO A 91 10.09 6.15 -22.19
C PRO A 91 9.93 7.67 -22.35
N LYS A 92 9.14 8.14 -23.31
CA LYS A 92 8.94 9.58 -23.59
C LYS A 92 7.62 10.13 -23.05
N ASN A 93 6.68 9.28 -22.62
CA ASN A 93 5.31 9.67 -22.29
C ASN A 93 4.71 8.89 -21.11
N TRP A 94 5.54 8.20 -20.32
CA TRP A 94 5.08 7.38 -19.19
C TRP A 94 4.24 8.18 -18.18
N GLU A 95 4.49 9.47 -17.98
CA GLU A 95 3.66 10.33 -17.11
C GLU A 95 2.22 10.45 -17.64
N LYS A 96 2.06 10.63 -18.95
CA LYS A 96 0.73 10.69 -19.59
C LYS A 96 0.02 9.34 -19.53
N GLU A 97 0.75 8.24 -19.69
CA GLU A 97 0.15 6.90 -19.54
C GLU A 97 -0.23 6.61 -18.10
N LYS A 98 0.61 7.01 -17.13
CA LYS A 98 0.31 6.94 -15.70
C LYS A 98 -1.00 7.65 -15.37
N GLU A 99 -1.17 8.89 -15.84
CA GLU A 99 -2.42 9.66 -15.63
C GLU A 99 -3.64 9.00 -16.27
N LYS A 100 -3.47 8.39 -17.47
CA LYS A 100 -4.55 7.64 -18.12
C LYS A 100 -4.95 6.42 -17.30
N ILE A 101 -3.97 5.68 -16.79
CA ILE A 101 -4.20 4.51 -15.93
C ILE A 101 -4.93 4.95 -14.66
N GLU A 102 -4.49 5.99 -13.98
CA GLU A 102 -5.15 6.53 -12.79
C GLU A 102 -6.62 6.89 -13.05
N LYS A 103 -6.93 7.46 -14.23
CA LYS A 103 -8.30 7.76 -14.65
C LYS A 103 -9.14 6.52 -14.96
N GLN A 104 -8.53 5.44 -15.42
CA GLN A 104 -9.22 4.18 -15.74
C GLN A 104 -9.62 3.39 -14.49
N PHE A 105 -8.90 3.57 -13.37
CA PHE A 105 -9.13 2.85 -12.13
C PHE A 105 -9.46 3.80 -10.96
N PRO A 106 -10.54 4.59 -11.05
CA PRO A 106 -10.84 5.66 -10.08
C PRO A 106 -11.16 5.15 -8.67
N ASN A 107 -11.54 3.88 -8.54
CA ASN A 107 -11.87 3.24 -7.25
C ASN A 107 -10.66 2.58 -6.59
N ILE A 108 -9.47 2.70 -7.17
CA ILE A 108 -8.22 2.15 -6.62
C ILE A 108 -7.28 3.31 -6.34
N HIS A 109 -6.78 3.39 -5.11
CA HIS A 109 -5.63 4.24 -4.79
C HIS A 109 -4.36 3.57 -5.30
N ILE A 110 -3.80 4.09 -6.40
CA ILE A 110 -2.56 3.56 -6.97
C ILE A 110 -1.36 4.15 -6.23
N PHE A 111 -0.62 3.31 -5.52
CA PHE A 111 0.63 3.67 -4.85
C PHE A 111 1.81 3.37 -5.77
N TRP A 112 2.27 4.39 -6.50
CA TRP A 112 3.39 4.26 -7.43
C TRP A 112 4.74 4.25 -6.69
N HIS A 113 5.54 3.24 -6.93
CA HIS A 113 6.97 3.28 -6.62
C HIS A 113 7.71 3.99 -7.75
N GLU A 114 8.68 4.84 -7.42
CA GLU A 114 9.38 5.70 -8.41
C GLU A 114 10.00 4.87 -9.53
N ASP A 115 10.63 3.74 -9.20
CA ASP A 115 11.08 2.74 -10.18
C ASP A 115 10.59 1.37 -9.74
N CYS A 116 11.11 0.87 -8.62
CA CYS A 116 10.59 -0.32 -7.96
C CYS A 116 10.63 -0.19 -6.43
N LEU A 117 9.87 -1.03 -5.73
CA LEU A 117 9.86 -1.08 -4.26
C LEU A 117 11.26 -1.20 -3.66
N GLU A 118 12.15 -1.95 -4.31
CA GLU A 118 13.52 -2.16 -3.79
C GLU A 118 14.36 -0.89 -3.78
N ASP A 119 14.08 0.08 -4.66
CA ASP A 119 14.77 1.36 -4.65
C ASP A 119 14.27 2.26 -3.51
N GLU A 120 12.98 2.22 -3.19
CA GLU A 120 12.44 2.84 -1.97
C GLU A 120 13.07 2.23 -0.72
N MET A 121 13.23 0.90 -0.70
CA MET A 121 13.92 0.23 0.40
C MET A 121 15.36 0.68 0.56
N LYS A 122 16.12 0.80 -0.54
CA LYS A 122 17.52 1.28 -0.53
C LYS A 122 17.63 2.68 0.08
N LYS A 123 16.72 3.59 -0.28
CA LYS A 123 16.69 4.96 0.23
C LYS A 123 16.55 4.98 1.75
N VAL A 124 15.65 4.15 2.29
CA VAL A 124 15.39 4.10 3.74
C VAL A 124 16.51 3.41 4.52
N ILE A 125 17.02 2.28 4.04
CA ILE A 125 18.07 1.54 4.76
C ILE A 125 19.49 2.14 4.56
N GLY A 126 19.66 3.03 3.59
CA GLY A 126 20.92 3.72 3.30
C GLY A 126 21.99 2.87 2.58
N LYS A 127 21.61 1.75 1.92
CA LYS A 127 22.57 0.83 1.27
C LYS A 127 22.38 0.81 -0.25
N LYS A 128 23.25 1.54 -0.98
CA LYS A 128 23.13 1.72 -2.44
C LYS A 128 23.72 0.58 -3.29
N ASN A 129 24.73 -0.15 -2.79
CA ASN A 129 25.51 -1.11 -3.58
C ASN A 129 25.24 -2.58 -3.22
N VAL A 130 23.98 -2.95 -3.05
CA VAL A 130 23.58 -4.33 -2.72
C VAL A 130 22.49 -4.80 -3.69
N GLY A 131 22.57 -6.09 -4.06
CA GLY A 131 21.63 -6.69 -5.01
C GLY A 131 20.19 -6.77 -4.46
N LYS A 132 19.20 -6.88 -5.35
CA LYS A 132 17.76 -6.90 -5.01
C LYS A 132 17.39 -7.93 -3.93
N LYS A 133 17.93 -9.15 -4.00
CA LYS A 133 17.66 -10.22 -3.00
C LYS A 133 18.12 -9.81 -1.61
N GLU A 134 19.30 -9.21 -1.52
CA GLU A 134 19.90 -8.77 -0.26
C GLU A 134 19.16 -7.55 0.31
N ILE A 135 18.75 -6.60 -0.55
CA ILE A 135 17.89 -5.48 -0.16
C ILE A 135 16.61 -5.94 0.51
N ASN A 136 15.87 -6.86 -0.13
CA ASN A 136 14.65 -7.40 0.44
C ASN A 136 14.91 -8.03 1.81
N ARG A 137 15.98 -8.83 1.94
CA ARG A 137 16.34 -9.49 3.20
C ARG A 137 16.62 -8.48 4.31
N ILE A 138 17.40 -7.43 4.02
CA ILE A 138 17.74 -6.39 5.00
C ILE A 138 16.50 -5.56 5.35
N ALA A 139 15.74 -5.09 4.36
CA ALA A 139 14.56 -4.26 4.58
C ALA A 139 13.50 -4.96 5.44
N ASN A 140 13.30 -6.27 5.25
CA ASN A 140 12.39 -7.05 6.10
C ASN A 140 12.89 -7.19 7.55
N LYS A 141 14.20 -7.25 7.79
CA LYS A 141 14.79 -7.27 9.15
C LYS A 141 14.76 -5.90 9.81
N GLU A 142 14.93 -4.85 9.02
CA GLU A 142 15.02 -3.46 9.48
C GLU A 142 13.73 -2.67 9.18
N VAL A 143 12.59 -3.35 9.10
CA VAL A 143 11.32 -2.77 8.65
C VAL A 143 10.87 -1.60 9.55
N GLU A 144 11.29 -1.58 10.81
CA GLU A 144 11.06 -0.47 11.74
C GLU A 144 11.64 0.88 11.26
N LYS A 145 12.72 0.87 10.45
CA LYS A 145 13.30 2.10 9.88
C LYS A 145 12.33 2.83 8.95
N PHE A 146 11.35 2.13 8.40
CA PHE A 146 10.38 2.71 7.47
C PHE A 146 9.33 3.55 8.18
N VAL A 147 9.17 3.42 9.50
CA VAL A 147 8.09 4.08 10.26
C VAL A 147 8.14 5.61 10.25
N ASN A 148 9.30 6.20 9.95
CA ASN A 148 9.45 7.65 9.79
C ASN A 148 9.77 8.07 8.34
N SER A 149 9.79 7.11 7.41
CA SER A 149 10.12 7.34 6.00
C SER A 149 9.00 8.09 5.27
N LYS A 150 9.36 8.76 4.16
CA LYS A 150 8.37 9.36 3.25
C LYS A 150 7.38 8.31 2.74
N TYR A 151 7.87 7.12 2.38
CA TYR A 151 7.06 5.99 1.93
C TYR A 151 5.91 5.69 2.91
N TRP A 152 6.24 5.56 4.20
CA TRP A 152 5.26 5.30 5.24
C TRP A 152 4.26 6.44 5.43
N LYS A 153 4.76 7.68 5.46
CA LYS A 153 3.91 8.86 5.63
C LYS A 153 2.88 8.97 4.51
N SER A 154 3.30 8.78 3.26
CA SER A 154 2.40 8.80 2.10
C SER A 154 1.38 7.66 2.13
N LEU A 155 1.75 6.46 2.60
CA LEU A 155 0.77 5.37 2.76
C LEU A 155 -0.26 5.69 3.86
N LEU A 156 0.18 6.23 5.00
CA LEU A 156 -0.73 6.61 6.08
C LEU A 156 -1.65 7.76 5.68
N GLU A 157 -1.17 8.72 4.90
CA GLU A 157 -1.95 9.85 4.39
C GLU A 157 -3.15 9.34 3.58
N ILE A 158 -2.94 8.43 2.63
CA ILE A 158 -4.02 7.79 1.85
C ILE A 158 -5.08 7.15 2.76
N ILE A 159 -4.64 6.43 3.81
CA ILE A 159 -5.54 5.76 4.75
C ILE A 159 -6.31 6.79 5.59
N LYS A 160 -5.65 7.87 6.01
CA LYS A 160 -6.26 8.90 6.86
C LYS A 160 -7.23 9.78 6.09
N ASP A 161 -6.93 10.13 4.85
CA ASP A 161 -7.84 10.86 3.97
C ASP A 161 -9.15 10.10 3.76
N CYS A 162 -9.12 8.78 3.80
CA CYS A 162 -10.33 7.95 3.75
C CYS A 162 -11.14 7.99 5.06
N GLU A 163 -10.46 8.08 6.22
CA GLU A 163 -11.15 8.23 7.52
C GLU A 163 -11.85 9.59 7.66
N GLU A 164 -11.33 10.64 7.01
CA GLU A 164 -11.83 12.02 7.14
C GLU A 164 -12.98 12.36 6.16
N LYS A 165 -13.18 11.57 5.11
CA LYS A 165 -14.23 11.78 4.11
C LYS A 165 -15.62 11.25 4.51
N GLU A 166 -15.73 10.63 5.69
CA GLU A 166 -17.00 10.18 6.31
C GLU A 166 -17.50 11.10 7.42
#